data_AF-A0A074MF52-F1
#
_entry.id   AF-A0A074MF52-F1
#
_cell.length_a   1.000
_cell.length_b   1.000
_cell.length_c   1.000
_cell.angle_alpha   90.00
_cell.angle_beta   90.00
_cell.angle_gamma   90.00
#
_symmetry.space_group_name_H-M   'P 1'
#
loop_
_entity.id
_entity.type
_entity.pdbx_description
1 polymer ?
#
loop_
_entity_poly.entity_id
_entity_poly.type
_entity_poly.pdbx_seq_one_letter_code
_entity_poly.pdbx_strand_id
1 'polypeptide(L)'
;MLKAGLGLACIIGLLASPATAQSRDGRYLESRYDYCQERARAFSGYDGRVPDRYLPGGALDGAAKGSGLSALGALLSGKNKKERKKAERRGAIIGAIVGAARRSEAKKEQKRKARVYRLELDACMRGGR
;
A
#
# COMPACT_ATOMS: atom_id res chain seq x y z
N MET A 1 -59.03 -52.42 21.61
CA MET A 1 -58.74 -51.96 22.99
C MET A 1 -57.36 -51.29 23.01
N LEU A 2 -57.30 -50.03 23.43
CA LEU A 2 -56.08 -49.22 23.63
C LEU A 2 -55.33 -49.60 24.93
N LYS A 3 -53.98 -49.62 24.90
CA LYS A 3 -53.01 -49.09 25.90
C LYS A 3 -51.61 -49.68 25.61
N ALA A 4 -50.65 -48.91 25.10
CA ALA A 4 -49.74 -47.96 25.77
C ALA A 4 -48.53 -48.65 26.46
N GLY A 5 -47.31 -48.28 26.05
CA GLY A 5 -46.06 -48.72 26.66
C GLY A 5 -44.83 -48.11 25.98
N LEU A 6 -44.52 -46.85 26.31
CA LEU A 6 -43.25 -46.18 26.04
C LEU A 6 -42.06 -47.00 26.57
N GLY A 7 -40.94 -46.98 25.84
CA GLY A 7 -39.65 -47.19 26.49
C GLY A 7 -38.57 -47.80 25.61
N LEU A 8 -37.91 -46.98 24.78
CA LEU A 8 -36.46 -46.97 24.82
C LEU A 8 -35.94 -45.61 24.37
N ALA A 9 -35.68 -44.79 25.38
CA ALA A 9 -35.11 -43.48 25.27
C ALA A 9 -33.65 -43.56 24.78
N CYS A 10 -33.31 -42.64 23.88
CA CYS A 10 -32.14 -41.78 24.02
C CYS A 10 -30.81 -42.47 24.37
N ILE A 11 -30.23 -43.22 23.43
CA ILE A 11 -28.79 -43.51 23.44
C ILE A 11 -28.22 -43.15 22.06
N ILE A 12 -28.33 -41.88 21.67
CA ILE A 12 -27.40 -41.32 20.68
C ILE A 12 -26.71 -40.18 21.40
N GLY A 13 -25.49 -40.49 21.84
CA GLY A 13 -24.65 -39.63 22.64
C GLY A 13 -24.54 -38.23 22.05
N LEU A 14 -24.64 -37.27 22.96
CA LEU A 14 -24.05 -35.94 22.85
C LEU A 14 -22.62 -36.03 22.30
N LEU A 15 -22.47 -35.98 20.98
CA LEU A 15 -21.30 -35.41 20.34
C LEU A 15 -21.65 -33.94 20.12
N ALA A 16 -21.57 -33.15 21.20
CA ALA A 16 -21.53 -31.71 21.08
C ALA A 16 -20.25 -31.37 20.30
N SER A 17 -20.39 -31.21 18.98
CA SER A 17 -19.30 -30.83 18.11
C SER A 17 -18.76 -29.46 18.56
N PRO A 18 -17.48 -29.33 18.97
CA PRO A 18 -16.88 -28.02 19.26
C PRO A 18 -16.69 -27.15 17.99
N ALA A 19 -17.16 -27.60 16.82
CA ALA A 19 -16.94 -26.94 15.54
C ALA A 19 -17.58 -25.54 15.44
N THR A 20 -18.65 -25.25 16.18
CA THR A 20 -19.35 -23.95 16.08
C THR A 20 -18.72 -22.83 16.91
N ALA A 21 -17.90 -23.15 17.92
CA ALA A 21 -17.17 -22.16 18.71
C ALA A 21 -15.99 -21.56 17.91
N GLN A 22 -15.20 -22.40 17.24
CA GLN A 22 -14.07 -21.95 16.41
C GLN A 22 -14.51 -21.07 15.23
N SER A 23 -15.67 -21.34 14.62
CA SER A 23 -16.19 -20.53 13.50
C SER A 23 -16.77 -19.18 13.92
N ARG A 24 -17.10 -18.99 15.20
CA ARG A 24 -17.60 -17.70 15.72
C ARG A 24 -16.44 -16.76 16.04
N ASP A 25 -15.40 -17.29 16.67
CA ASP A 25 -14.19 -16.53 16.98
C ASP A 25 -13.41 -16.15 15.71
N GLY A 26 -13.36 -17.05 14.72
CA GLY A 26 -12.75 -16.75 13.42
C GLY A 26 -13.43 -15.60 12.68
N ARG A 27 -14.77 -15.60 12.62
CA ARG A 27 -15.54 -14.53 11.95
C ARG A 27 -15.46 -13.18 12.67
N TYR A 28 -15.37 -13.18 14.00
CA TYR A 28 -15.17 -11.96 14.78
C TYR A 28 -13.77 -11.37 14.57
N LEU A 29 -12.73 -12.21 14.56
CA LEU A 29 -11.36 -11.79 14.27
C LEU A 29 -11.21 -11.25 12.85
N GLU A 30 -11.88 -11.88 11.87
CA GLU A 30 -11.88 -11.42 10.47
C GLU A 30 -12.60 -10.07 10.32
N SER A 31 -13.81 -9.93 10.87
CA SER A 31 -14.56 -8.66 10.84
C SER A 31 -13.82 -7.51 11.54
N ARG A 32 -13.14 -7.82 12.65
CA ARG A 32 -12.35 -6.85 13.40
C ARG A 32 -11.06 -6.46 12.67
N TYR A 33 -10.43 -7.42 12.00
CA TYR A 33 -9.29 -7.16 11.14
C TYR A 33 -9.66 -6.21 10.00
N ASP A 34 -10.79 -6.42 9.33
CA ASP A 34 -11.26 -5.55 8.25
C ASP A 34 -11.53 -4.13 8.73
N TYR A 35 -12.21 -3.97 9.88
CA TYR A 35 -12.41 -2.65 10.50
C TYR A 35 -11.08 -1.94 10.79
N CYS A 36 -10.13 -2.64 11.41
CA CYS A 36 -8.81 -2.09 11.71
C CYS A 36 -8.01 -1.79 10.43
N GLN A 37 -8.23 -2.55 9.37
CA GLN A 37 -7.64 -2.35 8.06
C GLN A 37 -8.09 -1.04 7.44
N GLU A 38 -9.40 -0.80 7.39
CA GLU A 38 -9.96 0.44 6.84
C GLU A 38 -9.49 1.66 7.62
N ARG A 39 -9.52 1.59 8.95
CA ARG A 39 -9.02 2.66 9.82
C ARG A 39 -7.54 2.94 9.58
N ALA A 40 -6.71 1.89 9.52
CA ALA A 40 -5.28 2.04 9.26
C ALA A 40 -4.99 2.62 7.87
N ARG A 41 -5.77 2.26 6.85
CA ARG A 41 -5.68 2.87 5.50
C ARG A 41 -6.03 4.35 5.55
N ALA A 42 -7.15 4.71 6.17
CA ALA A 42 -7.60 6.10 6.29
C ALA A 42 -6.58 6.97 7.03
N PHE A 43 -5.95 6.45 8.10
CA PHE A 43 -4.97 7.20 8.88
C PHE A 43 -3.60 7.33 8.20
N SER A 44 -3.12 6.24 7.60
CA SER A 44 -1.77 6.21 7.00
C SER A 44 -1.73 6.70 5.54
N GLY A 45 -2.88 6.75 4.85
CA GLY A 45 -2.96 6.98 3.41
C GLY A 45 -2.22 5.92 2.59
N TYR A 46 -2.09 4.70 3.13
CA TYR A 46 -1.41 3.59 2.48
C TYR A 46 -2.41 2.71 1.70
N ASP A 47 -2.48 2.91 0.39
CA ASP A 47 -3.36 2.14 -0.51
C ASP A 47 -2.73 0.84 -1.03
N GLY A 48 -1.56 0.46 -0.50
CA GLY A 48 -0.85 -0.75 -0.89
C GLY A 48 0.50 -0.49 -1.54
N ARG A 49 1.15 -1.58 -1.96
CA ARG A 49 2.50 -1.52 -2.51
C ARG A 49 2.43 -1.04 -3.96
N VAL A 50 2.82 0.21 -4.19
CA VAL A 50 2.89 0.74 -5.55
C VAL A 50 4.13 0.17 -6.23
N PRO A 51 4.00 -0.45 -7.41
CA PRO A 51 5.13 -0.93 -8.17
C PRO A 51 6.08 0.22 -8.51
N ASP A 52 7.38 -0.05 -8.51
CA ASP A 52 8.42 0.95 -8.76
C ASP A 52 8.20 1.75 -10.06
N ARG A 53 7.59 1.15 -11.09
CA ARG A 53 7.30 1.83 -12.37
C ARG A 53 6.27 2.98 -12.25
N TYR A 54 5.43 2.97 -11.23
CA TYR A 54 4.42 4.01 -10.99
C TYR A 54 4.89 5.04 -9.95
N LEU A 55 6.05 4.84 -9.33
CA LEU A 55 6.63 5.85 -8.46
C LEU A 55 7.07 7.06 -9.30
N PRO A 56 6.63 8.27 -8.97
CA PRO A 56 7.07 9.47 -9.66
C PRO A 56 8.57 9.69 -9.44
N GLY A 57 9.23 10.20 -10.46
CA GLY A 57 10.67 10.38 -10.47
C GLY A 57 11.41 9.17 -11.03
N GLY A 58 12.44 9.46 -11.80
CA GLY A 58 13.39 8.51 -12.35
C GLY A 58 14.47 9.26 -13.09
N ALA A 59 15.65 8.65 -13.19
CA ALA A 59 16.76 9.27 -13.90
C ALA A 59 16.40 9.58 -15.36
N LEU A 60 15.63 8.71 -16.02
CA LEU A 60 15.17 8.90 -17.39
C LEU A 60 14.14 10.03 -17.54
N ASP A 61 13.07 10.04 -16.73
CA ASP A 61 12.05 11.12 -16.76
C ASP A 61 12.66 12.48 -16.37
N GLY A 62 13.52 12.46 -15.35
CA GLY A 62 14.26 13.62 -14.91
C GLY A 62 15.20 14.14 -16.01
N ALA A 63 15.93 13.26 -16.68
CA ALA A 63 16.81 13.64 -17.79
C ALA A 63 16.02 14.25 -18.95
N ALA A 64 14.90 13.63 -19.35
CA ALA A 64 14.06 14.12 -20.44
C ALA A 64 13.47 15.51 -20.13
N LYS A 65 12.98 15.73 -18.91
CA LYS A 65 12.47 17.04 -18.48
C LYS A 65 13.58 18.07 -18.36
N GLY A 66 14.72 17.69 -17.76
CA GLY A 66 15.86 18.59 -17.57
C GLY A 66 16.52 18.99 -18.88
N SER A 67 16.63 18.07 -19.84
CA SER A 67 17.13 18.36 -21.19
C SER A 67 16.19 19.30 -21.94
N GLY A 68 14.88 19.01 -21.92
CA GLY A 68 13.85 19.82 -22.55
C GLY A 68 13.80 21.24 -22.00
N LEU A 69 13.75 21.40 -20.67
CA LEU A 69 13.75 22.72 -20.01
C LEU A 69 15.02 23.51 -20.31
N SER A 70 16.18 22.86 -20.31
CA SER A 70 17.46 23.53 -20.59
C SER A 70 17.62 23.88 -22.07
N ALA A 71 17.11 23.05 -22.97
CA ALA A 71 17.09 23.32 -24.40
C ALA A 71 16.13 24.46 -24.75
N LEU A 72 14.98 24.55 -24.07
CA LEU A 72 14.01 25.64 -24.20
C LEU A 72 14.60 26.95 -23.65
N GLY A 73 15.20 26.92 -22.46
CA GLY A 73 15.87 28.10 -21.87
C GLY A 73 17.03 28.59 -22.73
N ALA A 74 17.83 27.68 -23.30
CA ALA A 74 18.91 28.05 -24.21
C ALA A 74 18.43 28.58 -25.57
N LEU A 75 17.24 28.18 -26.02
CA LEU A 75 16.59 28.75 -27.21
C LEU A 75 16.10 30.18 -26.94
N LEU A 76 15.48 30.41 -25.77
CA LEU A 76 14.99 31.74 -25.35
C LEU A 76 16.14 32.74 -25.12
N SER A 77 17.30 32.29 -24.64
CA SER A 77 18.49 33.15 -24.48
C SER A 77 19.29 33.40 -25.75
N GLY A 78 18.78 33.03 -26.94
CA GLY A 78 19.44 33.28 -28.23
C GLY A 78 20.78 32.56 -28.42
N LYS A 79 21.02 31.45 -27.71
CA LYS A 79 22.33 30.76 -27.75
C LYS A 79 22.53 29.94 -29.02
N ASN A 80 23.77 29.92 -29.51
CA ASN A 80 24.20 29.14 -30.68
C ASN A 80 23.93 27.63 -30.53
N LYS A 81 23.82 26.90 -31.66
CA LYS A 81 23.54 25.44 -31.68
C LYS A 81 24.47 24.62 -30.76
N LYS A 82 25.76 24.98 -30.69
CA LYS A 82 26.77 24.30 -29.86
C LYS A 82 26.52 24.49 -28.36
N GLU A 83 26.17 25.72 -27.97
CA GLU A 83 25.80 26.09 -26.59
C GLU A 83 24.46 25.44 -26.18
N ARG A 84 23.48 25.38 -27.08
CA ARG A 84 22.21 24.66 -26.83
C ARG A 84 22.43 23.19 -26.52
N LYS A 85 23.23 22.47 -27.31
CA LYS A 85 23.56 21.05 -27.04
C LYS A 85 24.28 20.86 -25.71
N LYS A 86 25.15 21.80 -25.32
CA LYS A 86 25.86 21.75 -24.04
C LYS A 86 24.91 22.00 -22.86
N ALA A 87 23.98 22.96 -23.01
CA ALA A 87 22.93 23.23 -22.03
C ALA A 87 21.96 22.05 -21.88
N GLU A 88 21.55 21.44 -23.00
CA GLU A 88 20.68 20.27 -23.02
C GLU A 88 21.31 19.07 -22.30
N ARG A 89 22.59 18.77 -22.56
CA ARG A 89 23.32 17.70 -21.85
C ARG A 89 23.44 17.97 -20.35
N ARG A 90 23.77 19.21 -19.96
CA ARG A 90 23.83 19.61 -18.55
C ARG A 90 22.46 19.49 -17.88
N GLY A 91 21.42 19.95 -18.57
CA GLY A 91 20.03 19.79 -18.17
C GLY A 91 19.63 18.34 -17.99
N ALA A 92 20.02 17.46 -18.92
CA ALA A 92 19.76 16.03 -18.83
C ALA A 92 20.42 15.40 -17.59
N ILE A 93 21.68 15.75 -17.32
CA ILE A 93 22.42 15.22 -16.16
C ILE A 93 21.79 15.71 -14.85
N ILE A 94 21.55 17.02 -14.73
CA ILE A 94 20.93 17.60 -13.53
C ILE A 94 19.53 17.02 -13.33
N GLY A 95 18.75 16.98 -14.41
CA GLY A 95 17.43 16.38 -14.42
C GLY A 95 17.45 14.92 -13.99
N ALA A 96 18.41 14.11 -14.47
CA ALA A 96 18.55 12.71 -14.09
C ALA A 96 18.79 12.55 -12.58
N ILE A 97 19.68 13.36 -12.01
CA ILE A 97 20.01 13.34 -10.58
C ILE A 97 18.77 13.73 -9.77
N VAL A 98 18.10 14.83 -10.12
CA VAL A 98 16.89 15.30 -9.44
C VAL A 98 15.77 14.26 -9.54
N GLY A 99 15.58 13.66 -10.71
CA GLY A 99 14.61 12.60 -10.94
C GLY A 99 14.88 11.35 -10.09
N ALA A 100 16.15 10.92 -9.99
CA ALA A 100 16.56 9.80 -9.15
C ALA A 100 16.40 10.11 -7.65
N ALA A 101 16.69 11.34 -7.22
CA ALA A 101 16.48 11.80 -5.85
C ALA A 101 14.98 11.74 -5.48
N ARG A 102 14.11 12.30 -6.33
CA ARG A 102 12.65 12.25 -6.14
C ARG A 102 12.12 10.82 -6.07
N ARG A 103 12.63 9.92 -6.90
CA ARG A 103 12.27 8.49 -6.85
C ARG A 103 12.64 7.87 -5.49
N SER A 104 13.79 8.25 -4.95
CA SER A 104 14.27 7.77 -3.65
C SER A 104 13.42 8.31 -2.50
N GLU A 105 12.98 9.56 -2.58
CA GLU A 105 12.05 10.16 -1.62
C GLU A 105 10.68 9.49 -1.68
N ALA A 106 10.12 9.27 -2.87
CA ALA A 106 8.85 8.58 -3.04
C ALA A 106 8.88 7.15 -2.46
N LYS A 107 10.01 6.43 -2.62
CA LYS A 107 10.22 5.13 -1.95
C LYS A 107 10.24 5.24 -0.43
N LYS A 108 10.92 6.25 0.12
CA LYS A 108 10.99 6.49 1.57
C LYS A 108 9.61 6.82 2.14
N GLU A 109 8.85 7.66 1.45
CA GLU A 109 7.50 8.04 1.84
C GLU A 109 6.58 6.82 1.87
N GLN A 110 6.61 5.98 0.84
CA GLN A 110 5.81 4.75 0.85
C GLN A 110 6.19 3.79 1.96
N LYS A 111 7.49 3.62 2.24
CA LYS A 111 7.93 2.82 3.40
C LYS A 111 7.42 3.41 4.71
N ARG A 112 7.38 4.73 4.85
CA ARG A 112 6.85 5.41 6.03
C ARG A 112 5.34 5.18 6.17
N LYS A 113 4.57 5.37 5.09
CA LYS A 113 3.12 5.09 5.06
C LYS A 113 2.82 3.63 5.41
N ALA A 114 3.56 2.68 4.82
CA ALA A 114 3.44 1.26 5.14
C ALA A 114 3.78 0.95 6.61
N ARG A 115 4.76 1.63 7.20
CA ARG A 115 5.11 1.48 8.61
C ARG A 115 4.00 2.02 9.52
N VAL A 116 3.49 3.21 9.23
CA VAL A 116 2.38 3.82 9.99
C VAL A 116 1.12 2.95 9.88
N TYR A 117 0.81 2.45 8.69
CA TYR A 117 -0.28 1.50 8.45
C TYR A 117 -0.16 0.27 9.36
N ARG A 118 1.01 -0.37 9.41
CA ARG A 118 1.25 -1.54 10.27
C ARG A 118 1.12 -1.21 11.75
N LEU A 119 1.64 -0.06 12.18
CA LEU A 119 1.54 0.38 13.57
C LEU A 119 0.08 0.62 13.99
N GLU A 120 -0.71 1.30 13.15
CA GLU A 120 -2.12 1.58 13.42
C GLU A 120 -2.97 0.30 13.39
N LEU A 121 -2.68 -0.60 12.44
CA LEU A 121 -3.34 -1.90 12.36
C LEU A 121 -3.04 -2.75 13.60
N ASP A 122 -1.77 -2.85 14.02
CA ASP A 122 -1.37 -3.55 15.24
C ASP A 122 -1.98 -2.90 16.49
N ALA A 123 -2.01 -1.57 16.57
CA ALA A 123 -2.62 -0.85 17.69
C ALA A 123 -4.13 -1.12 17.79
N CYS A 124 -4.85 -1.12 16.67
CA CYS A 124 -6.28 -1.42 16.64
C CYS A 124 -6.57 -2.90 16.96
N MET A 125 -5.75 -3.82 16.44
CA MET A 125 -5.87 -5.25 16.74
C MET A 125 -5.52 -5.58 18.20
N ARG A 126 -4.56 -4.88 18.83
CA ARG A 126 -4.24 -5.03 20.25
C ARG A 126 -5.18 -4.29 21.20
N GLY A 127 -5.76 -3.17 20.75
CA GLY A 127 -6.52 -2.23 21.58
C GLY A 127 -7.97 -2.59 21.85
N GLY A 128 -8.54 -3.60 21.21
CA GLY A 128 -9.89 -4.08 21.53
C GLY A 128 -9.87 -5.03 22.72
N ARG A 129 -9.68 -4.39 23.88
CA ARG A 129 -10.31 -4.77 25.13
C ARG A 129 -11.47 -3.81 25.37
#